data_AF-A0A353PX25-F1
#
_entry.id   AF-A0A353PX25-F1
#
_cell.length_a   1.000
_cell.length_b   1.000
_cell.length_c   1.000
_cell.angle_alpha   90.00
_cell.angle_beta   90.00
_cell.angle_gamma   90.00
#
_symmetry.space_group_name_H-M   'P 1'
#
loop_
_entity.id
_entity.type
_entity.pdbx_description
1 polymer ?
#
loop_
_entity_poly.entity_id
_entity_poly.type
_entity_poly.pdbx_seq_one_letter_code
_entity_poly.pdbx_strand_id
1 'polypeptide(L)'
;MKRSTKEEKLQSIIQSEKFLNQTQDLDVLLETLLTEARTIVNADAGSIYVVEDDRLRIKYAQNNTELKKLSAGEKLPFVSFSFPMNEYSIA
;
A
#
# COMPACT_ATOMS: atom_id res chain seq x y z
N MET A 1 16.07 24.81 24.95
CA MET A 1 14.96 24.06 24.31
C MET A 1 13.76 24.98 24.16
N LYS A 2 13.36 25.32 22.93
CA LYS A 2 12.17 26.16 22.66
C LYS A 2 10.92 25.32 22.93
N ARG A 3 10.05 25.73 23.86
CA ARG A 3 8.76 25.05 24.09
C ARG A 3 7.79 25.46 22.98
N SER A 4 7.30 24.47 22.23
CA SER A 4 6.30 24.72 21.19
C SER A 4 4.98 25.22 21.80
N THR A 5 4.39 26.25 21.19
CA THR A 5 3.16 26.89 21.65
C THR A 5 1.95 25.97 21.45
N LYS A 6 0.83 26.23 22.16
CA LYS A 6 -0.41 25.44 21.98
C LYS A 6 -0.91 25.47 20.52
N GLU A 7 -0.75 26.60 19.86
CA GLU A 7 -1.17 26.82 18.48
C GLU A 7 -0.33 26.01 17.50
N GLU A 8 0.99 25.96 17.67
CA GLU A 8 1.89 25.14 16.85
C GLU A 8 1.56 23.65 16.98
N LYS A 9 1.26 23.17 18.19
CA LYS A 9 0.85 21.78 18.42
C LYS A 9 -0.48 21.46 17.73
N LEU A 10 -1.45 22.36 17.81
CA LEU A 10 -2.75 22.18 17.14
C LEU A 10 -2.60 22.17 15.62
N GLN A 11 -1.79 23.07 15.06
CA GLN A 11 -1.49 23.09 13.62
C GLN A 11 -0.82 21.78 13.16
N SER A 12 0.13 21.26 13.95
CA SER A 12 0.76 19.98 13.65
C SER A 12 -0.22 18.81 13.63
N ILE A 13 -1.20 18.78 14.55
CA ILE A 13 -2.24 17.74 14.56
C ILE A 13 -3.12 17.83 13.31
N ILE A 14 -3.58 19.03 12.95
CA ILE A 14 -4.42 19.24 11.75
C ILE A 14 -3.68 18.82 10.48
N GLN A 15 -2.38 19.12 10.37
CA GLN A 15 -1.56 18.69 9.23
C GLN A 15 -1.42 17.16 9.19
N SER A 16 -1.17 16.51 10.32
CA SER A 16 -1.11 15.06 10.41
C SER A 16 -2.44 14.40 10.01
N GLU A 17 -3.57 14.93 10.48
CA GLU A 17 -4.89 14.41 10.08
C GLU A 17 -5.14 14.54 8.58
N LYS A 18 -4.80 15.69 7.97
CA LYS A 18 -4.92 15.86 6.53
C LYS A 18 -4.05 14.87 5.75
N PHE A 19 -2.80 14.70 6.19
CA PHE A 19 -1.87 13.75 5.56
C PHE A 19 -2.36 12.30 5.70
N LEU A 20 -2.88 11.92 6.87
CA LEU A 20 -3.43 10.58 7.12
C LEU A 20 -4.66 10.30 6.25
N ASN A 21 -5.58 11.27 6.12
CA ASN A 21 -6.74 11.12 5.23
C ASN A 21 -6.33 11.02 3.76
N GLN A 22 -5.42 11.88 3.29
CA GLN A 22 -4.91 11.80 1.91
C GLN A 22 -4.19 10.48 1.61
N THR A 23 -3.44 9.96 2.58
CA THR A 23 -2.76 8.66 2.46
C THR A 23 -3.79 7.54 2.37
N GLN A 24 -4.82 7.58 3.22
CA GLN A 24 -5.94 6.62 3.19
C GLN A 24 -6.69 6.66 1.85
N ASP A 25 -6.94 7.84 1.29
CA ASP A 25 -7.59 7.98 -0.02
C ASP A 25 -6.77 7.33 -1.14
N LEU A 26 -5.44 7.49 -1.11
CA LEU A 26 -4.55 6.87 -2.09
C LEU A 26 -4.50 5.35 -1.92
N ASP A 27 -4.44 4.85 -0.68
CA ASP A 27 -4.47 3.41 -0.39
C ASP A 27 -5.77 2.78 -0.91
N VAL A 28 -6.92 3.38 -0.60
CA VAL A 28 -8.24 2.91 -1.06
C VAL A 28 -8.33 2.93 -2.58
N LEU A 29 -7.83 3.98 -3.22
CA LEU A 29 -7.82 4.11 -4.68
C LEU A 29 -7.01 2.99 -5.33
N LEU A 30 -5.80 2.71 -4.83
CA LEU A 30 -4.91 1.69 -5.40
C LEU A 30 -5.42 0.27 -5.16
N GLU A 31 -6.03 0.00 -3.99
CA GLU A 31 -6.71 -1.28 -3.75
C GLU A 31 -7.91 -1.48 -4.69
N THR A 32 -8.70 -0.42 -4.91
CA THR A 32 -9.83 -0.46 -5.85
C THR A 32 -9.36 -0.71 -7.28
N LEU A 33 -8.34 0.04 -7.72
CA LEU A 33 -7.76 -0.11 -9.05
C LEU A 33 -7.24 -1.54 -9.29
N LEU A 34 -6.54 -2.12 -8.32
CA LEU A 34 -6.04 -3.50 -8.42
C LEU A 34 -7.19 -4.51 -8.55
N THR A 35 -8.28 -4.29 -7.82
CA THR A 35 -9.48 -5.13 -7.88
C THR A 35 -10.12 -5.07 -9.26
N GLU A 36 -10.32 -3.87 -9.79
CA GLU A 36 -10.90 -3.65 -11.11
C GLU A 36 -10.02 -4.26 -12.21
N ALA A 37 -8.71 -4.00 -12.17
CA ALA A 37 -7.75 -4.54 -13.14
C ALA A 37 -7.79 -6.07 -13.17
N ARG A 38 -7.78 -6.73 -11.99
CA ARG A 38 -7.90 -8.19 -11.89
C ARG A 38 -9.23 -8.70 -12.43
N THR A 39 -10.32 -7.99 -12.16
CA THR A 39 -11.66 -8.38 -12.62
C THR A 39 -11.77 -8.31 -14.13
N ILE A 40 -11.27 -7.24 -14.75
CA ILE A 40 -11.26 -7.03 -16.21
C ILE A 40 -10.55 -8.17 -16.95
N VAL A 41 -9.41 -8.62 -16.42
CA VAL A 41 -8.60 -9.69 -17.03
C VAL A 41 -8.91 -11.09 -16.47
N ASN A 42 -9.89 -11.20 -15.57
CA ASN A 42 -10.26 -12.42 -14.87
C ASN A 42 -9.08 -13.12 -14.15
N ALA A 43 -8.22 -12.35 -13.47
CA ALA A 43 -7.04 -12.84 -12.76
C ALA A 43 -7.33 -13.17 -11.29
N ASP A 44 -6.79 -14.31 -10.82
CA ASP A 44 -6.88 -14.74 -9.42
C ASP A 44 -6.04 -13.90 -8.46
N ALA A 45 -4.94 -13.31 -8.93
CA ALA A 45 -4.04 -12.51 -8.12
C ALA A 45 -3.47 -11.32 -8.89
N GLY A 46 -3.01 -10.31 -8.16
CA GLY A 46 -2.36 -9.14 -8.72
C GLY A 46 -1.60 -8.37 -7.65
N SER A 47 -0.63 -7.57 -8.08
CA SER A 47 0.16 -6.72 -7.19
C SER A 47 0.52 -5.40 -7.87
N ILE A 48 0.70 -4.35 -7.06
CA ILE A 48 1.17 -3.04 -7.48
C ILE A 48 2.55 -2.83 -6.86
N TYR A 49 3.51 -2.48 -7.72
CA TYR A 49 4.89 -2.19 -7.35
C TYR A 49 5.15 -0.69 -7.44
N VAL A 50 5.99 -0.20 -6.54
CA VAL A 50 6.54 1.16 -6.59
C VAL A 50 8.05 1.06 -6.76
N VAL A 51 8.59 1.95 -7.58
CA VAL A 51 10.03 2.08 -7.80
C VAL A 51 10.59 3.01 -6.73
N GLU A 52 11.51 2.50 -5.91
CA GLU A 52 12.23 3.25 -4.89
C GLU A 52 13.69 2.80 -4.89
N ASP A 53 14.62 3.75 -4.98
CA ASP A 53 16.07 3.48 -4.96
C ASP A 53 16.53 2.42 -5.99
N ASP A 54 16.03 2.48 -7.22
CA ASP A 54 16.24 1.49 -8.29
C ASP A 54 15.81 0.06 -7.94
N ARG A 55 14.88 -0.07 -6.98
CA ARG A 55 14.28 -1.33 -6.57
C ARG A 55 12.78 -1.29 -6.76
N LEU A 56 12.21 -2.44 -7.13
CA LEU A 56 10.78 -2.66 -7.15
C LEU A 56 10.35 -3.16 -5.78
N ARG A 57 9.45 -2.41 -5.14
CA ARG A 57 8.85 -2.75 -3.84
C ARG A 57 7.37 -3.02 -4.02
N ILE A 58 6.91 -4.17 -3.54
CA ILE A 58 5.47 -4.46 -3.51
C ILE A 58 4.82 -3.52 -2.51
N LYS A 59 3.81 -2.78 -2.97
CA LYS A 59 3.01 -1.89 -2.11
C LYS A 59 1.62 -2.42 -1.85
N TYR A 60 1.00 -3.07 -2.85
CA TYR A 60 -0.32 -3.70 -2.71
C TYR A 60 -0.31 -5.07 -3.38
N ALA A 61 -1.03 -6.02 -2.82
CA ALA A 61 -1.20 -7.34 -3.39
C ALA A 61 -2.56 -7.93 -3.00
N GLN A 62 -3.18 -8.63 -3.93
CA GLN A 62 -4.44 -9.32 -3.73
C GLN A 62 -4.35 -10.71 -4.35
N ASN A 63 -4.89 -11.70 -3.65
CA ASN A 63 -4.96 -13.07 -4.14
C ASN A 63 -6.20 -13.75 -3.53
N ASN A 64 -7.17 -14.13 -4.37
CA ASN A 64 -8.42 -14.71 -3.86
C ASN A 64 -8.22 -16.12 -3.31
N THR A 65 -7.36 -16.93 -3.94
CA THR A 65 -7.05 -18.29 -3.49
C THR A 65 -6.38 -18.30 -2.12
N GLU A 66 -5.38 -17.45 -1.90
CA GLU A 66 -4.67 -17.37 -0.62
C GLU A 66 -5.55 -16.72 0.46
N LEU A 67 -6.34 -15.69 0.12
CA LEU A 67 -7.26 -15.07 1.08
C LEU A 67 -8.29 -16.07 1.62
N LYS A 68 -8.78 -17.00 0.78
CA LYS A 68 -9.73 -18.06 1.20
C LYS A 68 -9.14 -19.05 2.20
N LYS A 69 -7.80 -19.15 2.28
CA LYS A 69 -7.11 -20.03 3.24
C LYS A 69 -6.97 -19.39 4.62
N LEU A 70 -7.22 -18.08 4.73
CA LEU A 70 -7.09 -17.33 5.97
C LEU A 70 -8.40 -17.37 6.77
N SER A 71 -8.27 -17.29 8.09
CA SER A 71 -9.40 -17.13 8.99
C SER A 71 -10.02 -15.75 8.81
N ALA A 72 -11.32 -15.61 9.10
CA ALA A 72 -12.00 -14.32 9.01
C ALA A 72 -11.29 -13.26 9.89
N GLY A 73 -10.80 -12.19 9.26
CA GLY A 73 -10.08 -11.11 9.94
C GLY A 73 -8.55 -11.21 9.88
N GLU A 74 -7.99 -12.30 9.37
CA GLU A 74 -6.55 -12.40 9.10
C GLU A 74 -6.20 -11.69 7.79
N LYS A 75 -5.21 -10.79 7.84
CA LYS A 75 -4.61 -10.20 6.64
C LYS A 75 -3.55 -11.15 6.10
N LEU A 76 -3.41 -11.22 4.78
CA LEU A 76 -2.29 -11.92 4.14
C LEU A 76 -0.97 -11.42 4.76
N PRO A 77 -0.09 -12.32 5.23
CA PRO A 77 1.22 -11.94 5.76
C PRO A 77 2.08 -11.49 4.59
N PHE A 78 2.02 -10.21 4.24
CA PHE A 78 2.89 -9.68 3.20
C PHE A 78 4.26 -9.39 3.78
N VAL A 79 5.20 -10.25 3.39
CA VAL A 79 6.62 -10.00 3.55
C VAL A 79 6.93 -8.80 2.64
N SER A 80 7.33 -7.67 3.23
CA SER A 80 7.86 -6.54 2.47
C SER A 80 9.18 -6.98 1.81
N PHE A 81 9.12 -7.52 0.59
CA PHE A 81 10.31 -7.81 -0.21
C PHE A 81 10.47 -6.78 -1.32
N SER A 82 11.72 -6.44 -1.60
CA SER A 82 12.12 -5.61 -2.73
C SER A 82 13.20 -6.32 -3.51
N PHE A 83 13.16 -6.15 -4.83
CA PHE A 83 14.15 -6.71 -5.75
C PHE A 83 14.70 -5.62 -6.66
N PRO A 84 15.94 -5.75 -7.16
CA PRO A 84 16.52 -4.77 -8.08
C PRO A 84 15.64 -4.58 -9.32
N MET A 85 15.60 -3.42 -9.94
CA MET A 85 14.90 -3.26 -11.23
C MET A 85 15.81 -3.75 -12.36
N ASN A 86 15.63 -4.99 -12.81
CA ASN A 86 16.31 -5.55 -13.97
C ASN A 86 15.42 -6.55 -14.72
N GLU A 87 15.88 -7.05 -15.87
CA GLU A 87 15.10 -7.98 -16.72
C GLU A 87 14.78 -9.34 -16.08
N TYR A 88 15.41 -9.66 -14.94
CA TYR A 88 15.20 -10.90 -14.19
C TYR A 88 14.22 -10.74 -13.03
N SER A 89 13.74 -9.53 -12.79
CA SER A 89 12.96 -9.17 -11.62
C SER A 89 11.45 -9.33 -11.77
N ILE A 90 10.98 -9.52 -13.01
CA ILE A 90 9.58 -9.83 -13.32
C ILE A 90 9.64 -11.03 -14.26
N ALA A 91 9.55 -12.24 -13.69
CA ALA A 91 9.58 -13.51 -14.41
C ALA A 91 8.40 -14.38 -14.01
#